data_AF-A0A7V7JLR4-F1
#
_entry.id   AF-A0A7V7JLR4-F1
#
_cell.length_a   1.000
_cell.length_b   1.000
_cell.length_c   1.000
_cell.angle_alpha   90.00
_cell.angle_beta   90.00
_cell.angle_gamma   90.00
#
_symmetry.space_group_name_H-M   'P 1'
#
loop_
_entity.id
_entity.type
_entity.pdbx_description
1 polymer ?
#
loop_
_entity_poly.entity_id
_entity_poly.type
_entity_poly.pdbx_seq_one_letter_code
_entity_poly.pdbx_strand_id
1 'polypeptide(L)'
;MSDILSRICADKRRHVAAAKALCPQAEMEARAAAQAPPRGFAAALDRAAADGYGLIAEIKKASPSAGLIRADFDPPALARAYRTGGAACLSVLTDQPYFQGEDGFLAAVRAAVDLPLLRKDFMLEPWQIVESRALGADCVLLILSALEQSQAAELEAVARNWDMDVLIEVHDGDEFDRALRLASPLIGVNNRNLKTMTTDLGTTERLAANLPAGR
;
A
#
# COMPACT_ATOMS: atom_id res chain seq x y z
N MET A 1 1.11 -6.93 26.16
CA MET A 1 2.30 -6.54 25.38
C MET A 1 1.78 -5.89 24.10
N SER A 2 2.09 -4.60 23.88
CA SER A 2 1.75 -3.92 22.63
C SER A 2 2.61 -4.53 21.52
N ASP A 3 1.97 -5.14 20.51
CA ASP A 3 2.69 -5.60 19.34
C ASP A 3 3.22 -4.42 18.52
N ILE A 4 4.26 -4.66 17.71
CA ILE A 4 4.93 -3.59 16.96
C ILE A 4 3.95 -2.80 16.07
N LEU A 5 2.93 -3.47 15.54
CA LEU A 5 1.88 -2.87 14.74
C LEU A 5 1.07 -1.84 15.55
N SER A 6 0.67 -2.18 16.77
CA SER A 6 -0.06 -1.26 17.66
C SER A 6 0.73 0.03 17.91
N ARG A 7 2.06 -0.07 18.08
CA ARG A 7 2.94 1.09 18.23
C ARG A 7 3.02 1.91 16.95
N ILE A 8 3.22 1.27 15.80
CA ILE A 8 3.26 1.94 14.49
C ILE A 8 1.97 2.71 14.26
N CYS A 9 0.80 2.10 14.50
CA CYS A 9 -0.48 2.75 14.31
C CYS A 9 -0.69 3.93 15.26
N ALA A 10 -0.25 3.83 16.52
CA ALA A 10 -0.32 4.94 17.47
C ALA A 10 0.56 6.13 17.03
N ASP A 11 1.76 5.85 16.53
CA ASP A 11 2.69 6.87 16.05
C ASP A 11 2.18 7.51 14.75
N LYS A 12 1.61 6.70 13.84
CA LYS A 12 0.98 7.17 12.60
C LYS A 12 -0.20 8.09 12.86
N ARG A 13 -1.10 7.78 13.80
CA ARG A 13 -2.22 8.69 14.16
C ARG A 13 -1.74 10.06 14.60
N ARG A 14 -0.65 10.14 15.38
CA ARG A 14 -0.07 11.43 15.80
C ARG A 14 0.53 12.19 14.61
N HIS A 15 1.23 11.48 13.72
CA HIS A 15 1.74 12.05 12.48
C HIS A 15 0.60 12.62 11.62
N VAL A 16 -0.46 11.85 11.39
CA VAL A 16 -1.61 12.24 10.56
C VAL A 16 -2.33 13.44 11.17
N ALA A 17 -2.53 13.47 12.48
CA ALA A 17 -3.12 14.64 13.16
C ALA A 17 -2.29 15.92 12.95
N ALA A 18 -0.96 15.83 13.02
CA ALA A 18 -0.08 16.96 12.75
C ALA A 18 -0.11 17.39 11.28
N ALA A 19 -0.09 16.44 10.34
CA ALA A 19 -0.15 16.72 8.91
C ALA A 19 -1.49 17.36 8.50
N LYS A 20 -2.61 16.86 9.04
CA LYS A 20 -3.95 17.44 8.86
C LYS A 20 -4.08 18.87 9.38
N ALA A 21 -3.39 19.19 10.48
CA ALA A 21 -3.37 20.54 11.02
C ALA A 21 -2.62 21.53 10.11
N LEU A 22 -1.63 21.04 9.34
CA LEU A 22 -0.86 21.83 8.38
C LEU A 22 -1.55 21.94 7.01
N CYS A 23 -2.21 20.88 6.56
CA CYS A 23 -2.92 20.83 5.28
C CYS A 23 -4.33 20.26 5.50
N PRO A 24 -5.34 21.12 5.73
CA PRO A 24 -6.71 20.69 5.95
C PRO A 24 -7.29 19.90 4.77
N GLN A 25 -8.39 19.19 5.03
CA GLN A 25 -9.05 18.30 4.06
C GLN A 25 -9.28 18.97 2.70
N ALA A 26 -9.90 20.16 2.67
CA ALA A 26 -10.24 20.83 1.42
C ALA A 26 -9.01 21.20 0.57
N GLU A 27 -7.91 21.58 1.21
CA GLU A 27 -6.65 21.84 0.50
C GLU A 27 -6.06 20.55 -0.06
N MET A 28 -6.12 19.46 0.70
CA MET A 28 -5.64 18.16 0.23
C MET A 28 -6.48 17.62 -0.94
N GLU A 29 -7.80 17.81 -0.90
CA GLU A 29 -8.70 17.45 -2.00
C GLU A 29 -8.41 18.29 -3.25
N ALA A 30 -8.12 19.58 -3.11
CA ALA A 30 -7.71 20.42 -4.24
C ALA A 30 -6.39 19.93 -4.87
N ARG A 31 -5.41 19.52 -4.05
CA ARG A 31 -4.15 18.94 -4.53
C ARG A 31 -4.37 17.60 -5.22
N ALA A 32 -5.24 16.75 -4.67
CA ALA A 32 -5.61 15.47 -5.27
C ALA A 32 -6.32 15.64 -6.61
N ALA A 33 -7.25 16.59 -6.71
CA ALA A 33 -7.97 16.91 -7.95
C ALA A 33 -7.06 17.50 -9.05
N ALA A 34 -5.98 18.18 -8.67
CA ALA A 34 -4.99 18.70 -9.62
C ALA A 34 -4.00 17.64 -10.12
N GLN A 35 -3.99 16.43 -9.54
CA GLN A 35 -3.09 15.36 -9.93
C GLN A 35 -3.55 14.68 -11.22
N ALA A 36 -2.60 14.19 -12.02
CA ALA A 36 -2.90 13.38 -13.19
C ALA A 36 -3.66 12.09 -12.80
N PRO A 37 -4.56 11.58 -13.66
CA PRO A 37 -5.36 10.40 -13.36
C PRO A 37 -4.55 9.17 -12.92
N PRO A 38 -5.14 8.28 -12.11
CA PRO A 38 -4.55 6.98 -11.78
C PRO A 38 -4.21 6.17 -13.04
N ARG A 39 -3.11 5.42 -12.97
CA ARG A 39 -2.57 4.60 -14.08
C ARG A 39 -3.23 3.21 -14.21
N GLY A 40 -4.09 2.83 -13.26
CA GLY A 40 -4.75 1.52 -13.21
C GLY A 40 -3.80 0.41 -12.71
N PHE A 41 -3.71 0.25 -11.40
CA PHE A 41 -2.81 -0.69 -10.73
C PHE A 41 -3.31 -2.14 -10.87
N ALA A 42 -4.59 -2.39 -10.60
CA ALA A 42 -5.19 -3.72 -10.73
C ALA A 42 -5.11 -4.22 -12.18
N ALA A 43 -5.52 -3.36 -13.12
CA ALA A 43 -5.50 -3.68 -14.55
C ALA A 43 -4.09 -3.95 -15.08
N ALA A 44 -3.05 -3.33 -14.51
CA ALA A 44 -1.66 -3.63 -14.89
C ALA A 44 -1.21 -5.00 -14.39
N LEU A 45 -1.64 -5.43 -13.21
CA LEU A 45 -1.38 -6.78 -12.70
C LEU A 45 -2.11 -7.83 -13.53
N ASP A 46 -3.38 -7.61 -13.86
CA ASP A 46 -4.16 -8.53 -14.69
C ASP A 46 -3.52 -8.73 -16.07
N ARG A 47 -3.09 -7.64 -16.72
CA ARG A 47 -2.38 -7.72 -18.00
C ARG A 47 -1.08 -8.50 -17.90
N ALA A 48 -0.29 -8.28 -16.86
CA ALA A 48 0.97 -9.00 -16.67
C ALA A 48 0.76 -10.49 -16.33
N ALA A 49 -0.31 -10.81 -15.60
CA ALA A 49 -0.67 -12.18 -15.24
C ALA A 49 -1.19 -13.00 -16.43
N ALA A 50 -1.73 -12.35 -17.48
CA ALA A 50 -2.20 -13.05 -18.68
C ALA A 50 -1.08 -13.80 -19.42
N ASP A 51 0.14 -13.24 -19.44
CA ASP A 51 1.31 -13.80 -20.11
C ASP A 51 2.38 -14.34 -19.14
N GLY A 52 2.09 -14.35 -17.83
CA GLY A 52 3.07 -14.72 -16.80
C GLY A 52 2.61 -14.38 -15.38
N TYR A 53 3.38 -13.55 -14.67
CA TYR A 53 3.07 -13.11 -13.31
C TYR A 53 3.12 -11.59 -13.20
N GLY A 54 2.21 -11.03 -12.41
CA GLY A 54 2.21 -9.61 -12.05
C GLY A 54 3.15 -9.33 -10.87
N LEU A 55 4.35 -8.80 -11.14
CA LEU A 55 5.27 -8.41 -10.07
C LEU A 55 5.02 -6.97 -9.60
N ILE A 56 4.68 -6.81 -8.31
CA ILE A 56 4.78 -5.53 -7.60
C ILE A 56 6.17 -5.43 -6.98
N ALA A 57 7.04 -4.60 -7.53
CA ALA A 57 8.39 -4.41 -6.99
C ALA A 57 8.43 -3.31 -5.93
N GLU A 58 8.97 -3.61 -4.75
CA GLU A 58 8.95 -2.69 -3.60
C GLU A 58 10.26 -1.91 -3.46
N ILE A 59 10.16 -0.59 -3.43
CA ILE A 59 11.25 0.36 -3.14
C ILE A 59 11.25 0.64 -1.64
N LYS A 60 12.20 0.03 -0.93
CA LYS A 60 12.28 0.06 0.55
C LYS A 60 13.72 0.27 1.03
N LYS A 61 13.92 1.28 1.89
CA LYS A 61 15.24 1.64 2.44
C LYS A 61 15.59 0.83 3.68
N ALA A 62 14.64 0.69 4.60
CA ALA A 62 14.81 -0.04 5.85
C ALA A 62 13.54 -0.78 6.25
N SER A 63 13.63 -1.67 7.24
CA SER A 63 12.46 -2.23 7.93
C SER A 63 12.75 -2.47 9.42
N PRO A 64 11.72 -2.59 10.28
CA PRO A 64 11.93 -2.92 11.69
C PRO A 64 12.62 -4.27 11.92
N SER A 65 12.46 -5.22 10.99
CA SER A 65 13.01 -6.57 11.12
C SER A 65 14.43 -6.72 10.56
N ALA A 66 14.79 -5.98 9.52
CA ALA A 66 16.08 -6.11 8.84
C ALA A 66 17.02 -4.91 9.05
N GLY A 67 16.55 -3.84 9.69
CA GLY A 67 17.29 -2.58 9.78
C GLY A 67 17.45 -1.94 8.41
N LEU A 68 18.62 -1.35 8.15
CA LEU A 68 18.95 -0.74 6.86
C LEU A 68 19.14 -1.84 5.80
N ILE A 69 18.32 -1.81 4.75
CA ILE A 69 18.38 -2.76 3.64
C ILE A 69 19.32 -2.22 2.55
N ARG A 70 19.25 -0.91 2.29
CA ARG A 70 20.04 -0.27 1.24
C ARG A 70 20.50 1.11 1.67
N ALA A 71 21.82 1.29 1.81
CA ALA A 71 22.43 2.56 2.20
C ALA A 71 22.35 3.61 1.07
N ASP A 72 22.76 3.23 -0.15
CA ASP A 72 22.66 4.06 -1.34
C ASP A 72 21.25 3.96 -1.96
N PHE A 73 20.41 4.94 -1.64
CA PHE A 73 18.97 4.87 -1.89
C PHE A 73 18.50 6.01 -2.79
N ASP A 74 18.42 5.73 -4.10
CA ASP A 74 17.86 6.60 -5.14
C ASP A 74 16.55 5.97 -5.69
N PRO A 75 15.37 6.39 -5.19
CA PRO A 75 14.09 5.83 -5.62
C PRO A 75 13.82 5.95 -7.13
N PRO A 76 14.06 7.10 -7.80
CA PRO A 76 13.99 7.18 -9.26
C PRO A 76 14.86 6.16 -10.01
N ALA A 77 16.11 5.96 -9.60
CA ALA A 77 16.98 4.98 -10.24
C ALA A 77 16.49 3.55 -10.02
N LEU A 78 16.04 3.22 -8.81
CA LEU A 78 15.46 1.91 -8.47
C LEU A 78 14.18 1.65 -9.27
N ALA A 79 13.30 2.63 -9.40
CA ALA A 79 12.07 2.53 -10.18
C ALA A 79 12.36 2.20 -11.66
N ARG A 80 13.32 2.91 -12.28
CA ARG A 80 13.75 2.63 -13.65
C ARG A 80 14.32 1.23 -13.79
N ALA A 81 15.12 0.78 -12.81
CA ALA A 81 15.67 -0.58 -12.81
C ALA A 81 14.56 -1.64 -12.71
N TYR A 82 13.57 -1.45 -11.84
CA TYR A 82 12.43 -2.36 -11.72
C TYR A 82 11.57 -2.39 -12.97
N ARG A 83 11.33 -1.24 -13.61
CA ARG A 83 10.64 -1.19 -14.90
C ARG A 83 11.39 -1.98 -15.96
N THR A 84 12.70 -1.76 -16.12
CA THR A 84 13.53 -2.50 -17.07
C THR A 84 13.54 -4.00 -16.75
N GLY A 85 13.45 -4.37 -15.47
CA GLY A 85 13.36 -5.76 -15.02
C GLY A 85 11.99 -6.43 -15.21
N GLY A 86 10.99 -5.72 -15.75
CA GLY A 86 9.66 -6.27 -16.03
C GLY A 86 8.67 -6.20 -14.87
N ALA A 87 8.86 -5.31 -13.89
CA ALA A 87 7.83 -5.06 -12.87
C ALA A 87 6.54 -4.54 -13.51
N ALA A 88 5.40 -5.07 -13.09
CA ALA A 88 4.08 -4.62 -13.54
C ALA A 88 3.65 -3.35 -12.79
N CYS A 89 3.95 -3.30 -11.48
CA CYS A 89 3.65 -2.18 -10.60
C CYS A 89 4.82 -1.94 -9.63
N LEU A 90 4.81 -0.79 -8.97
CA LEU A 90 5.76 -0.48 -7.90
C LEU A 90 5.03 -0.27 -6.57
N SER A 91 5.67 -0.65 -5.47
CA SER A 91 5.28 -0.31 -4.10
C SER A 91 6.34 0.63 -3.53
N VAL A 92 5.94 1.78 -2.98
CA VAL A 92 6.89 2.76 -2.42
C VAL A 92 6.54 3.00 -0.96
N LEU A 93 7.52 2.77 -0.07
CA LEU A 93 7.37 3.04 1.36
C LEU A 93 7.41 4.55 1.62
N THR A 94 6.37 5.07 2.26
CA THR A 94 6.31 6.48 2.70
C THR A 94 6.44 6.66 4.20
N ASP A 95 6.38 5.57 4.98
CA ASP A 95 6.56 5.64 6.43
C ASP A 95 8.02 5.98 6.81
N GLN A 96 8.19 7.15 7.42
CA GLN A 96 9.51 7.62 7.86
C GLN A 96 10.06 6.85 9.07
N PRO A 97 9.35 6.73 10.22
CA PRO A 97 9.99 6.27 11.45
C PRO A 97 10.45 4.81 11.41
N TYR A 98 9.75 3.95 10.68
CA TYR A 98 9.99 2.50 10.71
C TYR A 98 10.64 1.97 9.43
N PHE A 99 10.41 2.63 8.29
CA PHE A 99 10.90 2.17 6.98
C PHE A 99 11.90 3.13 6.34
N GLN A 100 12.15 4.30 6.95
CA GLN A 100 12.93 5.39 6.37
C GLN A 100 12.44 5.76 4.96
N GLY A 101 11.13 5.65 4.75
CA GLY A 101 10.44 6.15 3.57
C GLY A 101 10.21 7.65 3.65
N GLU A 102 9.62 8.23 2.62
CA GLU A 102 9.25 9.64 2.56
C GLU A 102 8.19 9.83 1.47
N ASP A 103 7.21 10.72 1.70
CA ASP A 103 6.19 11.05 0.70
C ASP A 103 6.81 11.55 -0.63
N GLY A 104 7.91 12.31 -0.54
CA GLY A 104 8.67 12.79 -1.69
C GLY A 104 9.20 11.68 -2.59
N PHE A 105 9.43 10.47 -2.05
CA PHE A 105 9.85 9.32 -2.86
C PHE A 105 8.76 8.86 -3.82
N LEU A 106 7.48 8.89 -3.41
CA LEU A 106 6.38 8.49 -4.28
C LEU A 106 6.26 9.42 -5.49
N ALA A 107 6.31 10.74 -5.25
CA ALA A 107 6.27 11.75 -6.31
C ALA A 107 7.48 11.65 -7.26
N ALA A 108 8.69 11.45 -6.71
CA ALA A 108 9.91 11.27 -7.50
C ALA A 108 9.87 10.00 -8.36
N VAL A 109 9.35 8.89 -7.82
CA VAL A 109 9.15 7.63 -8.57
C VAL A 109 8.11 7.82 -9.66
N ARG A 110 6.98 8.51 -9.40
CA ARG A 110 5.95 8.78 -10.41
C ARG A 110 6.47 9.57 -11.59
N ALA A 111 7.37 10.51 -11.36
CA ALA A 111 8.01 11.30 -12.41
C ALA A 111 9.04 10.49 -13.22
N ALA A 112 9.62 9.43 -12.65
CA ALA A 112 10.71 8.67 -13.27
C ALA A 112 10.24 7.52 -14.17
N VAL A 113 9.04 6.98 -13.93
CA VAL A 113 8.48 5.84 -14.67
C VAL A 113 6.97 5.97 -14.86
N ASP A 114 6.44 5.17 -15.77
CA ASP A 114 5.05 5.06 -16.21
C ASP A 114 4.28 3.91 -15.56
N LEU A 115 4.92 3.12 -14.68
CA LEU A 115 4.26 2.05 -13.93
C LEU A 115 3.27 2.60 -12.88
N PRO A 116 2.17 1.89 -12.58
CA PRO A 116 1.30 2.21 -11.47
C PRO A 116 1.99 2.05 -10.11
N LEU A 117 1.66 2.92 -9.16
CA LEU A 117 2.30 3.00 -7.85
C LEU A 117 1.33 2.71 -6.71
N LEU A 118 1.71 1.79 -5.83
CA LEU A 118 1.12 1.60 -4.52
C LEU A 118 1.84 2.50 -3.51
N ARG A 119 1.09 3.34 -2.78
CA ARG A 119 1.61 3.96 -1.56
C ARG A 119 1.57 2.93 -0.43
N LYS A 120 2.75 2.46 -0.02
CA LYS A 120 2.90 1.49 1.06
C LYS A 120 3.09 2.24 2.37
N ASP A 121 2.01 2.37 3.11
CA ASP A 121 1.97 3.00 4.44
C ASP A 121 0.80 2.41 5.26
N PHE A 122 0.66 2.85 6.50
CA PHE A 122 -0.43 2.50 7.40
C PHE A 122 -1.57 3.51 7.22
N MET A 123 -2.52 3.18 6.35
CA MET A 123 -3.73 3.98 6.14
C MET A 123 -4.71 3.77 7.29
N LEU A 124 -4.97 4.81 8.06
CA LEU A 124 -5.83 4.77 9.26
C LEU A 124 -6.98 5.80 9.19
N GLU A 125 -6.88 6.82 8.33
CA GLU A 125 -7.90 7.87 8.20
C GLU A 125 -8.13 8.27 6.73
N PRO A 126 -9.36 8.70 6.35
CA PRO A 126 -9.70 9.13 4.99
C PRO A 126 -8.76 10.18 4.40
N TRP A 127 -8.27 11.10 5.22
CA TRP A 127 -7.35 12.15 4.78
C TRP A 127 -6.07 11.59 4.15
N GLN A 128 -5.54 10.48 4.68
CA GLN A 128 -4.34 9.83 4.12
C GLN A 128 -4.62 9.24 2.73
N ILE A 129 -5.85 8.81 2.47
CA ILE A 129 -6.25 8.33 1.14
C ILE A 129 -6.22 9.48 0.14
N VAL A 130 -6.78 10.64 0.49
CA VAL A 130 -6.74 11.84 -0.36
C VAL A 130 -5.30 12.32 -0.57
N GLU A 131 -4.49 12.32 0.49
CA GLU A 131 -3.06 12.62 0.40
C GLU A 131 -2.32 11.67 -0.56
N SER A 132 -2.64 10.37 -0.51
CA SER A 132 -2.05 9.39 -1.43
C SER A 132 -2.33 9.75 -2.87
N ARG A 133 -3.57 10.17 -3.18
CA ARG A 133 -3.93 10.64 -4.52
C ARG A 133 -3.16 11.90 -4.91
N ALA A 134 -3.05 12.89 -4.01
CA ALA A 134 -2.30 14.12 -4.25
C ALA A 134 -0.81 13.85 -4.56
N LEU A 135 -0.19 12.91 -3.84
CA LEU A 135 1.18 12.45 -4.07
C LEU A 135 1.34 11.62 -5.35
N GLY A 136 0.23 11.20 -5.97
CA GLY A 136 0.22 10.48 -7.22
C GLY A 136 0.19 8.96 -7.09
N ALA A 137 -0.24 8.42 -5.95
CA ALA A 137 -0.50 6.99 -5.81
C ALA A 137 -1.61 6.52 -6.77
N ASP A 138 -1.46 5.36 -7.37
CA ASP A 138 -2.51 4.71 -8.17
C ASP A 138 -3.26 3.64 -7.35
N CYS A 139 -2.65 3.18 -6.26
CA CYS A 139 -3.19 2.21 -5.32
C CYS A 139 -2.77 2.55 -3.88
N VAL A 140 -3.59 2.16 -2.91
CA VAL A 140 -3.31 2.27 -1.46
C VAL A 140 -3.38 0.91 -0.77
N LEU A 141 -2.66 0.77 0.35
CA LEU A 141 -2.68 -0.43 1.17
C LEU A 141 -3.67 -0.28 2.33
N LEU A 142 -4.58 -1.24 2.51
CA LEU A 142 -5.36 -1.40 3.75
C LEU A 142 -4.95 -2.68 4.45
N ILE A 143 -4.51 -2.58 5.70
CA ILE A 143 -4.05 -3.74 6.50
C ILE A 143 -5.17 -4.11 7.47
N LEU A 144 -5.80 -5.28 7.29
CA LEU A 144 -6.97 -5.65 8.11
C LEU A 144 -6.63 -5.98 9.56
N SER A 145 -5.37 -6.29 9.86
CA SER A 145 -4.88 -6.42 11.24
C SER A 145 -4.79 -5.07 11.97
N ALA A 146 -4.85 -3.94 11.25
CA ALA A 146 -4.75 -2.58 11.78
C ALA A 146 -6.09 -1.81 11.79
N LEU A 147 -7.12 -2.37 11.14
CA LEU A 147 -8.38 -1.69 10.86
C LEU A 147 -9.57 -2.51 11.32
N GLU A 148 -10.61 -1.84 11.80
CA GLU A 148 -11.92 -2.46 11.95
C GLU A 148 -12.61 -2.60 10.59
N GLN A 149 -13.65 -3.43 10.50
CA GLN A 149 -14.36 -3.68 9.23
C GLN A 149 -14.99 -2.40 8.65
N SER A 150 -15.68 -1.62 9.49
CA SER A 150 -16.31 -0.36 9.08
C SER A 150 -15.29 0.65 8.58
N GLN A 151 -14.16 0.75 9.26
CA GLN A 151 -13.06 1.63 8.89
C GLN A 151 -12.43 1.22 7.56
N ALA A 152 -12.17 -0.08 7.34
CA ALA A 152 -11.64 -0.56 6.07
C ALA A 152 -12.59 -0.26 4.91
N ALA A 153 -13.90 -0.44 5.10
CA ALA A 153 -14.91 -0.13 4.09
C ALA A 153 -15.00 1.39 3.80
N GLU A 154 -14.88 2.24 4.82
CA GLU A 154 -14.81 3.69 4.66
C GLU A 154 -13.59 4.11 3.84
N LEU A 155 -12.40 3.62 4.20
CA LEU A 155 -11.16 3.94 3.49
C LEU A 155 -11.17 3.44 2.04
N GLU A 156 -11.71 2.25 1.80
CA GLU A 156 -11.91 1.71 0.45
C GLU A 156 -12.86 2.61 -0.37
N ALA A 157 -13.99 3.03 0.21
CA ALA A 157 -14.93 3.91 -0.48
C ALA A 157 -14.29 5.25 -0.85
N VAL A 158 -13.49 5.83 0.04
CA VAL A 158 -12.74 7.07 -0.24
C VAL A 158 -11.73 6.85 -1.36
N ALA A 159 -10.99 5.74 -1.35
CA ALA A 159 -10.00 5.46 -2.40
C ALA A 159 -10.65 5.31 -3.78
N ARG A 160 -11.79 4.61 -3.83
CA ARG A 160 -12.60 4.45 -5.05
C ARG A 160 -13.17 5.78 -5.56
N ASN A 161 -13.59 6.68 -4.66
CA ASN A 161 -14.04 8.02 -5.05
C ASN A 161 -12.92 8.88 -5.68
N TRP A 162 -11.66 8.52 -5.44
CA TRP A 162 -10.47 9.13 -6.06
C TRP A 162 -9.86 8.26 -7.17
N ASP A 163 -10.63 7.30 -7.68
CA ASP A 163 -10.27 6.35 -8.75
C ASP A 163 -9.00 5.53 -8.47
N MET A 164 -8.62 5.38 -7.20
CA MET A 164 -7.48 4.55 -6.81
C MET A 164 -7.91 3.10 -6.56
N ASP A 165 -7.04 2.17 -6.93
CA ASP A 165 -7.16 0.77 -6.53
C ASP A 165 -6.80 0.60 -5.04
N VAL A 166 -7.18 -0.53 -4.46
CA VAL A 166 -6.97 -0.80 -3.02
C VAL A 166 -6.42 -2.20 -2.83
N LEU A 167 -5.19 -2.36 -2.35
CA LEU A 167 -4.64 -3.65 -1.97
C LEU A 167 -5.02 -3.95 -0.51
N ILE A 168 -5.82 -4.99 -0.29
CA ILE A 168 -6.23 -5.45 1.05
C ILE A 168 -5.25 -6.49 1.57
N GLU A 169 -4.45 -6.14 2.56
CA GLU A 169 -3.48 -7.06 3.18
C GLU A 169 -4.11 -7.86 4.33
N VAL A 170 -3.91 -9.18 4.28
CA VAL A 170 -4.41 -10.16 5.26
C VAL A 170 -3.31 -11.13 5.70
N HIS A 171 -3.45 -11.67 6.90
CA HIS A 171 -2.48 -12.60 7.50
C HIS A 171 -3.09 -13.94 7.92
N ASP A 172 -4.41 -14.01 8.10
CA ASP A 172 -5.12 -15.21 8.54
C ASP A 172 -6.51 -15.33 7.89
N GLY A 173 -7.23 -16.40 8.25
CA GLY A 173 -8.56 -16.69 7.71
C GLY A 173 -9.63 -15.69 8.10
N ASP A 174 -9.58 -15.18 9.33
CA ASP A 174 -10.56 -14.19 9.82
C ASP A 174 -10.40 -12.86 9.07
N GLU A 175 -9.16 -12.43 8.85
CA GLU A 175 -8.84 -11.28 8.01
C GLU A 175 -9.23 -11.53 6.54
N PHE A 176 -8.99 -12.73 6.00
CA PHE A 176 -9.40 -13.09 4.64
C PHE A 176 -10.92 -13.01 4.45
N ASP A 177 -11.71 -13.58 5.36
CA ASP A 177 -13.18 -13.52 5.33
C ASP A 177 -13.71 -12.08 5.45
N ARG A 178 -12.97 -11.21 6.13
CA ARG A 178 -13.26 -9.77 6.21
C ARG A 178 -12.91 -9.05 4.90
N ALA A 179 -11.80 -9.40 4.26
CA ALA A 179 -11.41 -8.87 2.95
C ALA A 179 -12.44 -9.25 1.87
N LEU A 180 -13.01 -10.46 1.94
CA LEU A 180 -14.08 -10.91 1.05
C LEU A 180 -15.41 -10.13 1.19
N ARG A 181 -15.52 -9.21 2.15
CA ARG A 181 -16.67 -8.30 2.29
C ARG A 181 -16.41 -6.92 1.69
N LEU A 182 -15.16 -6.66 1.27
CA LEU A 182 -14.75 -5.44 0.60
C LEU A 182 -14.87 -5.59 -0.93
N ALA A 183 -14.98 -4.46 -1.61
CA ALA A 183 -15.24 -4.39 -3.04
C ALA A 183 -13.98 -4.57 -3.90
N SER A 184 -12.79 -4.43 -3.32
CA SER A 184 -11.54 -4.55 -4.04
C SER A 184 -11.31 -5.97 -4.56
N PRO A 185 -10.83 -6.13 -5.81
CA PRO A 185 -10.38 -7.42 -6.31
C PRO A 185 -8.98 -7.79 -5.81
N LEU A 186 -8.21 -6.85 -5.23
CA LEU A 186 -6.83 -7.08 -4.84
C LEU A 186 -6.74 -7.50 -3.36
N ILE A 187 -6.55 -8.80 -3.11
CA ILE A 187 -6.26 -9.35 -1.79
C ILE A 187 -4.81 -9.81 -1.73
N GLY A 188 -4.00 -9.18 -0.87
CA GLY A 188 -2.61 -9.51 -0.63
C GLY A 188 -2.46 -10.39 0.61
N VAL A 189 -2.00 -11.63 0.44
CA VAL A 189 -1.66 -12.50 1.58
C VAL A 189 -0.23 -12.22 2.03
N ASN A 190 -0.08 -11.71 3.25
CA ASN A 190 1.23 -11.50 3.85
C ASN A 190 1.69 -12.75 4.60
N ASN A 191 2.60 -13.51 3.99
CA ASN A 191 3.15 -14.74 4.56
C ASN A 191 4.00 -14.51 5.83
N ARG A 192 4.28 -13.26 6.21
CA ARG A 192 5.02 -12.94 7.43
C ARG A 192 4.08 -12.60 8.56
N ASN A 193 4.13 -13.38 9.63
CA ASN A 193 3.43 -13.05 10.86
C ASN A 193 4.10 -11.85 11.55
N LEU A 194 3.37 -10.75 11.73
CA LEU A 194 3.90 -9.50 12.30
C LEU A 194 4.18 -9.57 13.81
N LYS A 195 3.65 -10.58 14.52
CA LYS A 195 3.88 -10.79 15.97
C LYS A 195 5.14 -11.62 16.21
N THR A 196 5.38 -12.66 15.41
CA THR A 196 6.52 -13.59 15.56
C THR A 196 7.66 -13.33 14.58
N MET A 197 7.43 -12.52 13.54
CA MET A 197 8.34 -12.28 12.40
C MET A 197 8.67 -13.51 11.57
N THR A 198 7.99 -14.64 11.78
CA THR A 198 8.16 -15.88 11.02
C THR A 198 7.45 -15.79 9.67
N THR A 199 8.07 -16.31 8.62
CA THR A 199 7.47 -16.38 7.28
C THR A 199 7.04 -17.82 6.98
N ASP A 200 5.78 -18.02 6.60
CA ASP A 200 5.21 -19.29 6.15
C ASP A 200 4.50 -19.11 4.81
N LEU A 201 5.10 -19.62 3.74
CA LEU A 201 4.53 -19.56 2.38
C LEU A 201 3.22 -20.37 2.25
N GLY A 202 3.03 -21.38 3.11
CA GLY A 202 1.80 -22.17 3.16
C GLY A 202 0.58 -21.34 3.59
N THR A 203 0.77 -20.15 4.15
CA THR A 203 -0.33 -19.21 4.44
C THR A 203 -1.07 -18.82 3.17
N THR A 204 -0.34 -18.48 2.10
CA THR A 204 -0.95 -18.17 0.80
C THR A 204 -1.71 -19.36 0.24
N GLU A 205 -1.11 -20.55 0.26
CA GLU A 205 -1.74 -21.77 -0.27
C GLU A 205 -3.06 -22.08 0.44
N ARG A 206 -3.08 -22.00 1.78
CA ARG A 206 -4.29 -22.26 2.59
C ARG A 206 -5.40 -21.23 2.35
N LEU A 207 -5.06 -19.95 2.25
CA LEU A 207 -6.08 -18.90 2.05
C LEU A 207 -6.59 -18.86 0.61
N ALA A 208 -5.69 -19.03 -0.38
CA ALA A 208 -6.07 -19.04 -1.79
C ALA A 208 -7.02 -20.20 -2.13
N ALA A 209 -6.93 -21.33 -1.43
CA ALA A 209 -7.86 -22.44 -1.59
C ALA A 209 -9.33 -22.09 -1.28
N ASN A 210 -9.56 -21.02 -0.51
CA ASN A 210 -10.89 -20.53 -0.14
C ASN A 210 -11.32 -19.29 -0.96
N LEU A 211 -10.55 -18.89 -1.98
CA LEU A 211 -10.90 -17.77 -2.83
C LEU A 211 -12.15 -18.10 -3.66
N PRO A 212 -13.24 -17.33 -3.57
CA PRO A 212 -14.44 -17.59 -4.36
C PRO A 212 -14.15 -17.50 -5.86
N ALA A 213 -14.84 -18.31 -6.67
CA ALA A 213 -14.70 -18.22 -8.12
C ALA A 213 -15.06 -16.82 -8.63
N GLY A 214 -14.20 -16.24 -9.49
CA GLY A 214 -14.39 -14.88 -10.01
C GLY A 214 -13.87 -13.77 -9.10
N ARG A 215 -13.18 -14.12 -8.01
CA ARG A 215 -12.31 -13.24 -7.22
C ARG A 215 -10.85 -13.55 -7.49
#